data_AF-A0A0L0GC00-F1
#
_entry.id   AF-A0A0L0GC00-F1
#
_cell.length_a   1.000
_cell.length_b   1.000
_cell.length_c   1.000
_cell.angle_alpha   90.00
_cell.angle_beta   90.00
_cell.angle_gamma   90.00
#
_symmetry.space_group_name_H-M   'P 1'
#
loop_
_entity.id
_entity.type
_entity.pdbx_description
1 polymer ?
#
loop_
_entity_poly.entity_id
_entity_poly.type
_entity_poly.pdbx_seq_one_letter_code
_entity_poly.pdbx_strand_id
1 'polypeptide(L)'
;MGVPTIWAIGSDGKMLSSLTDPDLVFAQLLDTSWSVPGLLDIVAQAANPPYNSLIDTGALITGLSNLEVARYLLMHGLAHCKGVVFLDDMDRKMILIRSSMKVVPLNHSGIEENKRFAFYDQVHTTGMDIPHKPNAVAALTLGKDMTFRDFAQGAYRMRGFGIGQTVHLFLIPVIRKLISKHCAKAGMHMPTQINTTVAADRKQMLLAVSAWLIVNSMNSERVQANMLTIQNVTNVWRKQCFQYLLDRHTDFGKATAQPE
;
A
#
# COMPACT_ATOMS: atom_id res chain seq x y z
N MET A 1 -22.72 12.26 -19.40
CA MET A 1 -21.37 12.66 -19.84
C MET A 1 -20.53 12.87 -18.60
N GLY A 2 -19.55 11.99 -18.35
CA GLY A 2 -18.66 12.12 -17.19
C GLY A 2 -17.74 13.32 -17.39
N VAL A 3 -17.66 14.19 -16.39
CA VAL A 3 -16.70 15.29 -16.38
C VAL A 3 -15.30 14.67 -16.45
N PRO A 4 -14.45 15.03 -17.43
CA PRO A 4 -13.11 14.48 -17.51
C PRO A 4 -12.32 14.88 -16.26
N THR A 5 -11.64 13.91 -15.67
CA THR A 5 -10.77 14.11 -14.51
C THR A 5 -9.75 15.20 -14.85
N ILE A 6 -9.86 16.35 -14.18
CA ILE A 6 -8.92 17.46 -14.36
C ILE A 6 -7.61 17.03 -13.69
N TRP A 7 -6.63 16.62 -14.48
CA TRP A 7 -5.28 16.35 -14.00
C TRP A 7 -4.63 17.67 -13.57
N ALA A 8 -4.27 17.79 -12.30
CA ALA A 8 -3.50 18.92 -11.83
C ALA A 8 -2.06 18.82 -12.37
N ILE A 9 -1.69 19.76 -13.24
CA ILE A 9 -0.33 19.86 -13.79
C ILE A 9 0.67 19.91 -12.62
N GLY A 10 1.67 19.01 -12.64
CA GLY A 10 2.72 18.94 -11.61
C GLY A 10 2.42 18.08 -10.39
N SER A 11 1.24 17.44 -10.32
CA SER A 11 0.86 16.46 -9.28
C SER A 11 1.95 15.40 -9.04
N ASP A 12 2.35 14.70 -10.10
CA ASP A 12 3.25 13.56 -10.00
C ASP A 12 4.69 13.99 -9.66
N GLY A 13 5.11 15.15 -10.20
CA GLY A 13 6.39 15.76 -9.87
C GLY A 13 6.49 16.12 -8.39
N LYS A 14 5.41 16.64 -7.80
CA LYS A 14 5.34 16.94 -6.35
C LYS A 14 5.34 15.68 -5.49
N MET A 15 4.67 14.61 -5.93
CA MET A 15 4.73 13.32 -5.21
C MET A 15 6.15 12.75 -5.25
N LEU A 16 6.78 12.74 -6.42
CA LEU A 16 8.16 12.26 -6.57
C LEU A 16 9.14 13.08 -5.74
N SER A 17 9.05 14.41 -5.75
CA SER A 17 9.92 15.26 -4.93
C SER A 17 9.75 14.98 -3.44
N SER A 18 8.51 14.87 -2.96
CA SER A 18 8.21 14.65 -1.53
C SER A 18 8.65 13.26 -1.07
N LEU A 19 8.44 12.22 -1.90
CA LEU A 19 8.79 10.83 -1.58
C LEU A 19 10.30 10.54 -1.72
N THR A 20 11.04 11.43 -2.36
CA THR A 20 12.50 11.35 -2.50
C THR A 20 13.24 12.38 -1.64
N ASP A 21 12.50 13.11 -0.79
CA ASP A 21 13.06 14.05 0.17
C ASP A 21 13.55 13.29 1.43
N PRO A 22 14.86 13.30 1.74
CA PRO A 22 15.42 12.61 2.90
C PRO A 22 14.99 13.20 4.26
N ASP A 23 14.36 14.37 4.29
CA ASP A 23 13.80 14.96 5.50
C ASP A 23 12.35 14.53 5.74
N LEU A 24 11.66 14.05 4.70
CA LEU A 24 10.27 13.55 4.78
C LEU A 24 10.19 12.03 4.83
N VAL A 25 11.11 11.34 4.16
CA VAL A 25 11.14 9.88 4.07
C VAL A 25 12.48 9.33 4.55
N PHE A 26 12.41 8.39 5.48
CA PHE A 26 13.58 7.67 5.99
C PHE A 26 13.52 6.20 5.59
N ALA A 27 14.46 5.73 4.78
CA ALA A 27 14.54 4.31 4.41
C ALA A 27 15.37 3.51 5.42
N GLN A 28 14.77 2.45 5.96
CA GLN A 28 15.41 1.51 6.87
C GLN A 28 15.37 0.09 6.28
N LEU A 29 16.52 -0.58 6.26
CA LEU A 29 16.60 -1.99 5.90
C LEU A 29 16.40 -2.87 7.13
N LEU A 30 15.53 -3.87 6.98
CA LEU A 30 15.34 -4.93 7.96
C LEU A 30 16.46 -5.97 7.86
N ASP A 31 16.72 -6.64 8.98
CA ASP A 31 17.72 -7.69 9.05
C ASP A 31 17.42 -8.84 8.06
N THR A 32 18.46 -9.58 7.67
CA THR A 32 18.33 -10.85 6.93
C THR A 32 17.41 -11.87 7.60
N SER A 33 17.37 -11.91 8.93
CA SER A 33 16.50 -12.78 9.72
C SER A 33 15.18 -12.10 10.14
N TRP A 34 14.72 -11.08 9.40
CA TRP A 34 13.46 -10.41 9.71
C TRP A 34 12.27 -11.39 9.73
N SER A 35 11.28 -11.07 10.55
CA SER A 35 10.03 -11.80 10.67
C SER A 35 8.88 -10.83 10.89
N VAL A 36 7.63 -11.30 10.71
CA VAL A 36 6.45 -10.47 10.99
C VAL A 36 6.42 -10.01 12.46
N PRO A 37 6.60 -10.89 13.48
CA PRO A 37 6.69 -10.44 14.86
C PRO A 37 7.81 -9.43 15.09
N GLY A 38 9.00 -9.66 14.52
CA GLY A 38 10.14 -8.75 14.68
C GLY A 38 9.88 -7.36 14.08
N LEU A 39 9.20 -7.28 12.93
CA LEU A 39 8.76 -6.00 12.37
C LEU A 39 7.74 -5.31 13.27
N LEU A 40 6.75 -6.06 13.79
CA LEU A 40 5.75 -5.51 14.70
C LEU A 40 6.38 -5.02 16.01
N ASP A 41 7.39 -5.72 16.53
CA ASP A 41 8.14 -5.30 17.72
C ASP A 41 8.90 -4.00 17.46
N ILE A 42 9.62 -3.89 16.33
CA ILE A 42 10.31 -2.65 15.93
C ILE A 42 9.33 -1.47 15.89
N VAL A 43 8.14 -1.68 15.33
CA VAL A 43 7.12 -0.64 15.21
C VAL A 43 6.51 -0.29 16.58
N ALA A 44 6.19 -1.30 17.39
CA ALA A 44 5.55 -1.10 18.69
C ALA A 44 6.49 -0.46 19.73
N GLN A 45 7.77 -0.79 19.68
CA GLN A 45 8.78 -0.37 20.66
C GLN A 45 9.53 0.91 20.28
N ALA A 46 9.32 1.45 19.07
CA ALA A 46 9.91 2.71 18.65
C ALA A 46 9.52 3.85 19.60
N ALA A 47 10.52 4.57 20.11
CA ALA A 47 10.32 5.65 21.08
C ALA A 47 10.78 7.03 20.58
N ASN A 48 11.69 7.10 19.61
CA ASN A 48 12.36 8.35 19.20
C ASN A 48 12.52 8.45 17.67
N PRO A 49 11.52 8.99 16.95
CA PRO A 49 10.15 9.25 17.40
C PRO A 49 9.32 7.94 17.47
N PRO A 50 8.22 7.91 18.25
CA PRO A 50 7.30 6.80 18.22
C PRO A 50 6.45 6.82 16.95
N TYR A 51 6.10 5.64 16.43
CA TYR A 51 5.20 5.53 15.28
C TYR A 51 3.73 5.78 15.68
N ASN A 52 2.97 6.28 14.72
CA ASN A 52 1.54 6.57 14.83
C ASN A 52 0.68 5.75 13.88
N SER A 53 1.31 5.18 12.86
CA SER A 53 0.66 4.24 11.97
C SER A 53 1.64 3.21 11.44
N LEU A 54 1.08 2.06 11.06
CA LEU A 54 1.72 1.03 10.27
C LEU A 54 0.91 0.85 9.00
N ILE A 55 1.52 1.12 7.87
CA ILE A 55 0.93 1.08 6.53
C ILE A 55 1.57 -0.09 5.79
N ASP A 56 0.89 -1.24 5.80
CA ASP A 56 1.42 -2.46 5.19
C ASP A 56 1.11 -2.54 3.69
N THR A 57 1.54 -1.53 2.92
CA THR A 57 1.39 -1.56 1.46
C THR A 57 2.13 -2.71 0.80
N GLY A 58 3.21 -3.19 1.42
CA GLY A 58 4.01 -4.29 0.93
C GLY A 58 3.43 -5.68 1.18
N ALA A 59 2.28 -5.78 1.86
CA ALA A 59 1.68 -7.04 2.30
C ALA A 59 2.69 -7.95 3.03
N LEU A 60 3.52 -7.37 3.89
CA LEU A 60 4.53 -8.11 4.64
C LEU A 60 3.93 -8.83 5.84
N ILE A 61 2.81 -8.34 6.38
CA ILE A 61 2.17 -8.86 7.58
C ILE A 61 1.17 -9.94 7.18
N THR A 62 1.70 -11.13 6.90
CA THR A 62 0.90 -12.29 6.50
C THR A 62 0.56 -13.18 7.69
N GLY A 63 -0.59 -13.85 7.64
CA GLY A 63 -0.98 -14.86 8.64
C GLY A 63 -1.56 -14.29 9.93
N LEU A 64 -1.85 -12.99 9.98
CA LEU A 64 -2.56 -12.32 11.07
C LEU A 64 -3.73 -11.53 10.49
N SER A 65 -4.87 -11.58 11.17
CA SER A 65 -5.97 -10.65 10.93
C SER A 65 -5.62 -9.25 11.46
N ASN A 66 -6.32 -8.23 10.96
CA ASN A 66 -6.13 -6.84 11.39
C ASN A 66 -6.33 -6.66 12.91
N LEU A 67 -7.26 -7.42 13.51
CA LEU A 67 -7.46 -7.44 14.95
C LEU A 67 -6.28 -8.06 15.70
N GLU A 68 -5.70 -9.15 15.18
CA GLU A 68 -4.53 -9.80 15.79
C GLU A 68 -3.31 -8.88 15.75
N VAL A 69 -3.09 -8.18 14.63
CA VAL A 69 -2.03 -7.16 14.52
C VAL A 69 -2.25 -6.04 15.53
N ALA A 70 -3.47 -5.49 15.61
CA ALA A 70 -3.82 -4.44 16.56
C ALA A 70 -3.58 -4.87 18.01
N ARG A 71 -3.95 -6.11 18.34
CA ARG A 71 -3.73 -6.71 19.66
C ARG A 71 -2.25 -6.89 19.97
N TYR A 72 -1.49 -7.45 19.02
CA TYR A 72 -0.07 -7.66 19.15
C TYR A 72 0.66 -6.35 19.45
N LEU A 73 0.41 -5.31 18.64
CA LEU A 73 1.04 -3.99 18.77
C LEU A 73 0.76 -3.35 20.14
N LEU A 74 -0.48 -3.44 20.66
CA LEU A 74 -0.80 -2.93 22.00
C LEU A 74 -0.11 -3.72 23.11
N MET A 75 0.01 -5.03 22.97
CA MET A 75 0.62 -5.88 24.01
C MET A 75 2.14 -5.73 24.08
N HIS A 76 2.81 -5.48 22.95
CA HIS A 76 4.28 -5.44 22.86
C HIS A 76 4.88 -4.03 22.89
N GLY A 77 4.06 -2.98 22.93
CA GLY A 77 4.53 -1.60 22.98
C GLY A 77 3.41 -0.56 22.88
N LEU A 78 3.65 0.51 22.11
CA LEU A 78 2.73 1.64 21.88
C LEU A 78 2.23 2.29 23.18
N ALA A 79 3.11 2.49 24.15
CA ALA A 79 2.75 3.03 25.47
C ALA A 79 2.07 4.41 25.41
N HIS A 80 2.34 5.19 24.35
CA HIS A 80 1.72 6.49 24.08
C HIS A 80 0.27 6.39 23.55
N CYS A 81 -0.21 5.20 23.18
CA CYS A 81 -1.53 5.00 22.59
C CYS A 81 -2.51 4.30 23.54
N LYS A 82 -3.77 4.74 23.51
CA LYS A 82 -4.91 4.14 24.21
C LYS A 82 -5.69 3.13 23.36
N GLY A 83 -5.43 3.05 22.06
CA GLY A 83 -6.00 2.04 21.19
C GLY A 83 -5.39 2.01 19.81
N VAL A 84 -5.61 0.90 19.09
CA VAL A 84 -5.20 0.71 17.70
C VAL A 84 -6.44 0.67 16.82
N VAL A 85 -6.50 1.56 15.85
CA VAL A 85 -7.51 1.62 14.79
C VAL A 85 -7.13 0.66 13.69
N PHE A 86 -8.10 -0.09 13.18
CA PHE A 86 -7.93 -1.01 12.07
C PHE A 86 -9.26 -1.13 11.30
N LEU A 87 -9.21 -1.74 10.12
CA LEU A 87 -10.40 -2.03 9.31
C LEU A 87 -10.83 -3.48 9.52
N ASP A 88 -12.12 -3.70 9.79
CA ASP A 88 -12.69 -5.04 9.83
C ASP A 88 -13.00 -5.55 8.41
N ASP A 89 -13.43 -6.81 8.31
CA ASP A 89 -13.73 -7.48 7.02
C ASP A 89 -14.89 -6.84 6.24
N MET A 90 -15.59 -5.87 6.84
CA MET A 90 -16.66 -5.08 6.20
C MET A 90 -16.23 -3.62 5.94
N ASP A 91 -14.93 -3.34 5.91
CA ASP A 91 -14.37 -2.00 5.71
C ASP A 91 -14.84 -0.97 6.74
N ARG A 92 -15.16 -1.39 7.97
CA ARG A 92 -15.55 -0.46 9.04
C ARG A 92 -14.34 -0.09 9.89
N LYS A 93 -14.24 1.19 10.24
CA LYS A 93 -13.21 1.68 11.17
C LYS A 93 -13.51 1.19 12.57
N MET A 94 -12.73 0.23 13.04
CA MET A 94 -12.80 -0.32 14.38
C MET A 94 -11.59 0.15 15.18
N ILE A 95 -11.72 0.15 16.51
CA ILE A 95 -10.59 0.42 17.41
C ILE A 95 -10.58 -0.61 18.53
N LEU A 96 -9.41 -1.20 18.76
CA LEU A 96 -9.13 -2.02 19.92
C LEU A 96 -8.67 -1.11 21.06
N ILE A 97 -9.45 -1.07 22.14
CA ILE A 97 -9.17 -0.21 23.31
C ILE A 97 -8.20 -0.93 24.25
N ARG A 98 -7.09 -0.29 24.60
CA ARG A 98 -6.04 -0.85 25.47
C ARG A 98 -6.56 -1.28 26.85
N SER A 99 -7.39 -0.48 27.51
CA SER A 99 -7.80 -0.73 28.90
C SER A 99 -8.74 -1.92 29.06
N SER A 100 -9.58 -2.19 28.08
CA SER A 100 -10.60 -3.24 28.14
C SER A 100 -10.34 -4.40 27.16
N MET A 101 -9.41 -4.23 26.22
CA MET A 101 -9.17 -5.11 25.09
C MET A 101 -10.43 -5.42 24.27
N LYS A 102 -11.42 -4.53 24.33
CA LYS A 102 -12.66 -4.59 23.54
C LYS A 102 -12.50 -3.84 22.23
N VAL A 103 -13.15 -4.38 21.20
CA VAL A 103 -13.27 -3.77 19.88
C VAL A 103 -14.58 -3.00 19.83
N VAL A 104 -14.52 -1.74 19.42
CA VAL A 104 -15.70 -0.90 19.19
C VAL A 104 -15.56 -0.13 17.88
N PRO A 105 -16.67 0.35 17.27
CA PRO A 105 -16.59 1.31 16.17
C PRO A 105 -15.80 2.56 16.58
N LEU A 106 -14.94 3.05 15.69
CA LEU A 106 -14.04 4.19 15.98
C LEU A 106 -14.80 5.43 16.46
N ASN A 107 -15.95 5.71 15.82
CA ASN A 107 -16.83 6.84 16.14
C ASN A 107 -17.49 6.75 17.53
N HIS A 108 -17.50 5.58 18.17
CA HIS A 108 -18.07 5.36 19.50
C HIS A 108 -17.00 5.28 20.61
N SER A 109 -15.71 5.34 20.26
CA SER A 109 -14.64 5.06 21.23
C SER A 109 -14.32 6.21 22.19
N GLY A 110 -14.54 7.46 21.79
CA GLY A 110 -14.17 8.66 22.56
C GLY A 110 -12.65 8.87 22.77
N ILE A 111 -11.78 8.01 22.21
CA ILE A 111 -10.32 8.16 22.34
C ILE A 111 -9.86 9.30 21.42
N GLU A 112 -9.07 10.26 21.88
CA GLU A 112 -8.54 11.36 21.04
C GLU A 112 -7.58 10.87 19.95
N GLU A 113 -7.50 11.57 18.81
CA GLU A 113 -6.67 11.20 17.65
C GLU A 113 -5.18 11.04 17.98
N ASN A 114 -4.64 11.90 18.85
CA ASN A 114 -3.24 11.86 19.29
C ASN A 114 -2.89 10.65 20.17
N LYS A 115 -3.90 9.94 20.69
CA LYS A 115 -3.76 8.75 21.54
C LYS A 115 -4.13 7.47 20.78
N ARG A 116 -4.24 7.53 19.45
CA ARG A 116 -4.52 6.37 18.60
C ARG A 116 -3.27 5.99 17.81
N PHE A 117 -3.15 4.70 17.52
CA PHE A 117 -2.30 4.18 16.47
C PHE A 117 -3.20 3.65 15.34
N ALA A 118 -2.81 3.76 14.08
CA ALA A 118 -3.59 3.16 12.98
C ALA A 118 -2.83 2.06 12.26
N PHE A 119 -3.48 0.93 12.04
CA PHE A 119 -2.98 -0.12 11.16
C PHE A 119 -3.78 -0.12 9.86
N TYR A 120 -3.06 -0.02 8.74
CA TYR A 120 -3.60 -0.13 7.40
C TYR A 120 -3.00 -1.38 6.76
N ASP A 121 -3.83 -2.36 6.42
CA ASP A 121 -3.40 -3.52 5.64
C ASP A 121 -3.40 -3.21 4.14
N GLN A 122 -2.86 -4.12 3.32
CA GLN A 122 -2.77 -3.92 1.88
C GLN A 122 -4.15 -3.96 1.19
N VAL A 123 -5.06 -4.84 1.63
CA VAL A 123 -6.33 -5.11 0.95
C VAL A 123 -7.29 -3.92 1.08
N HIS A 124 -7.35 -3.28 2.25
CA HIS A 124 -8.27 -2.18 2.51
C HIS A 124 -7.60 -0.80 2.32
N THR A 125 -6.59 -0.73 1.45
CA THR A 125 -5.85 0.50 1.11
C THR A 125 -6.65 1.52 0.31
N THR A 126 -7.97 1.39 0.09
CA THR A 126 -8.76 2.33 -0.73
C THR A 126 -9.79 3.11 0.10
N GLY A 127 -9.93 4.42 -0.15
CA GLY A 127 -11.13 5.19 0.23
C GLY A 127 -11.27 5.73 1.67
N MET A 128 -10.59 5.20 2.69
CA MET A 128 -10.88 5.63 4.07
C MET A 128 -9.78 6.43 4.78
N ASP A 129 -10.17 7.58 5.33
CA ASP A 129 -9.28 8.50 6.04
C ASP A 129 -9.29 8.26 7.55
N ILE A 130 -8.11 8.03 8.16
CA ILE A 130 -7.96 7.97 9.62
C ILE A 130 -7.12 9.19 10.03
N PRO A 131 -7.72 10.17 10.74
CA PRO A 131 -6.99 11.35 11.18
C PRO A 131 -5.80 11.01 12.08
N HIS A 132 -4.70 11.70 11.86
CA HIS A 132 -3.45 11.56 12.58
C HIS A 132 -3.03 12.89 13.20
N LYS A 133 -2.21 12.83 14.27
CA LYS A 133 -1.62 14.06 14.83
C LYS A 133 -0.75 14.80 13.80
N PRO A 134 -0.56 16.13 13.91
CA PRO A 134 0.18 16.91 12.91
C PRO A 134 1.64 16.51 12.69
N ASN A 135 2.31 15.95 13.71
CA ASN A 135 3.70 15.47 13.64
C ASN A 135 3.80 13.94 13.71
N ALA A 136 2.82 13.25 13.12
CA ALA A 136 2.77 11.80 13.11
C ALA A 136 3.85 11.20 12.22
N VAL A 137 4.40 10.06 12.65
CA VAL A 137 5.37 9.28 11.86
C VAL A 137 4.75 7.94 11.50
N ALA A 138 4.77 7.60 10.21
CA ALA A 138 4.26 6.34 9.70
C ALA A 138 5.38 5.33 9.48
N ALA A 139 5.19 4.08 9.89
CA ALA A 139 5.93 2.96 9.37
C ALA A 139 5.25 2.49 8.07
N LEU A 140 5.98 2.43 6.95
CA LEU A 140 5.44 2.00 5.65
C LEU A 140 6.27 0.84 5.10
N THR A 141 5.62 -0.24 4.68
CA THR A 141 6.30 -1.42 4.12
C THR A 141 6.32 -1.41 2.60
N LEU A 142 7.38 -1.97 2.00
CA LEU A 142 7.51 -2.10 0.55
C LEU A 142 7.51 -3.57 0.10
N GLY A 143 6.71 -3.88 -0.91
CA GLY A 143 6.54 -5.21 -1.50
C GLY A 143 7.09 -5.30 -2.93
N LYS A 144 7.27 -6.54 -3.42
CA LYS A 144 7.94 -6.82 -4.70
C LYS A 144 7.14 -6.37 -5.93
N ASP A 145 5.81 -6.46 -5.85
CA ASP A 145 4.89 -6.19 -6.96
C ASP A 145 4.29 -4.77 -6.89
N MET A 146 4.74 -3.97 -5.93
CA MET A 146 4.30 -2.59 -5.80
C MET A 146 4.80 -1.72 -6.95
N THR A 147 3.97 -0.75 -7.32
CA THR A 147 4.26 0.33 -8.25
C THR A 147 4.55 1.63 -7.49
N PHE A 148 5.03 2.65 -8.20
CA PHE A 148 5.22 3.98 -7.59
C PHE A 148 3.90 4.57 -7.07
N ARG A 149 2.79 4.24 -7.74
CA ARG A 149 1.45 4.65 -7.32
C ARG A 149 1.10 4.03 -5.97
N ASP A 150 1.37 2.76 -5.75
CA ASP A 150 1.03 2.09 -4.48
C ASP A 150 1.84 2.67 -3.32
N PHE A 151 3.13 2.94 -3.55
CA PHE A 151 4.00 3.61 -2.58
C PHE A 151 3.49 5.02 -2.24
N ALA A 152 3.18 5.83 -3.25
CA ALA A 152 2.66 7.17 -3.06
C ALA A 152 1.31 7.14 -2.33
N GLN A 153 0.36 6.30 -2.76
CA GLN A 153 -0.94 6.16 -2.12
C GLN A 153 -0.81 5.75 -0.66
N GLY A 154 0.10 4.83 -0.34
CA GLY A 154 0.44 4.46 1.02
C GLY A 154 0.91 5.65 1.86
N ALA A 155 1.94 6.37 1.40
CA ALA A 155 2.48 7.51 2.14
C ALA A 155 1.46 8.63 2.36
N TYR A 156 0.65 8.95 1.33
CA TYR A 156 -0.36 10.00 1.40
C TYR A 156 -1.62 9.61 2.23
N ARG A 157 -1.70 8.39 2.79
CA ARG A 157 -2.69 8.04 3.83
C ARG A 157 -2.56 8.91 5.07
N MET A 158 -1.37 9.43 5.33
CA MET A 158 -1.11 10.30 6.47
C MET A 158 -1.83 11.67 6.35
N ARG A 159 -2.17 12.09 5.12
CA ARG A 159 -2.79 13.39 4.73
C ARG A 159 -1.99 14.65 5.02
N GLY A 160 -1.27 14.70 6.14
CA GLY A 160 -0.29 15.73 6.46
C GLY A 160 1.15 15.40 6.04
N PHE A 161 1.34 14.41 5.15
CA PHE A 161 2.67 14.06 4.64
C PHE A 161 3.32 15.26 3.93
N GLY A 162 4.53 15.62 4.34
CA GLY A 162 5.22 16.83 3.89
C GLY A 162 4.76 18.12 4.59
N ILE A 163 3.79 18.03 5.50
CA ILE A 163 3.25 19.14 6.31
C ILE A 163 3.31 18.70 7.79
N GLY A 164 4.52 18.46 8.28
CA GLY A 164 4.79 18.02 9.65
C GLY A 164 4.82 16.50 9.86
N GLN A 165 4.18 15.72 9.01
CA GLN A 165 4.22 14.25 9.09
C GLN A 165 5.26 13.65 8.15
N THR A 166 5.87 12.56 8.59
CA THR A 166 6.96 11.86 7.90
C THR A 166 6.70 10.36 7.81
N VAL A 167 7.46 9.69 6.94
CA VAL A 167 7.33 8.25 6.67
C VAL A 167 8.67 7.57 6.86
N HIS A 168 8.69 6.46 7.60
CA HIS A 168 9.81 5.54 7.67
C HIS A 168 9.50 4.32 6.81
N LEU A 169 10.24 4.18 5.72
CA LEU A 169 10.11 3.13 4.73
C LEU A 169 10.92 1.90 5.15
N PHE A 170 10.23 0.80 5.46
CA PHE A 170 10.83 -0.49 5.78
C PHE A 170 11.06 -1.31 4.52
N LEU A 171 12.32 -1.63 4.27
CA LEU A 171 12.77 -2.44 3.15
C LEU A 171 13.23 -3.80 3.65
N ILE A 172 12.69 -4.87 3.07
CA ILE A 172 13.21 -6.22 3.32
C ILE A 172 14.44 -6.50 2.43
N PRO A 173 15.36 -7.39 2.84
CA PRO A 173 16.58 -7.72 2.10
C PRO A 173 16.34 -8.11 0.63
N VAL A 174 15.26 -8.85 0.36
CA VAL A 174 14.90 -9.28 -0.99
C VAL A 174 14.62 -8.08 -1.90
N ILE A 175 13.89 -7.08 -1.40
CA ILE A 175 13.56 -5.87 -2.15
C ILE A 175 14.81 -5.04 -2.40
N ARG A 176 15.69 -4.90 -1.39
CA ARG A 176 17.00 -4.25 -1.57
C ARG A 176 17.82 -4.89 -2.69
N LYS A 177 17.84 -6.22 -2.76
CA LYS A 177 18.56 -6.96 -3.81
C LYS A 177 17.95 -6.70 -5.20
N LEU A 178 16.62 -6.63 -5.31
CA LEU A 178 15.93 -6.29 -6.55
C LEU A 178 16.27 -4.88 -7.02
N ILE A 179 16.14 -3.88 -6.13
CA ILE A 179 16.50 -2.49 -6.45
C ILE A 179 17.95 -2.41 -6.93
N SER A 180 18.89 -3.01 -6.20
CA SER A 180 20.31 -3.01 -6.54
C SER A 180 20.58 -3.61 -7.94
N LYS A 181 19.90 -4.71 -8.28
CA LYS A 181 19.99 -5.35 -9.61
C LYS A 181 19.47 -4.45 -10.72
N HIS A 182 18.39 -3.72 -10.48
CA HIS A 182 17.82 -2.77 -11.45
C HIS A 182 18.73 -1.54 -11.64
N CYS A 183 19.23 -0.96 -10.55
CA CYS A 183 20.15 0.16 -10.60
C CYS A 183 21.44 -0.19 -11.35
N ALA A 184 22.01 -1.38 -11.11
CA ALA A 184 23.19 -1.85 -11.83
C ALA A 184 22.99 -1.91 -13.36
N LYS A 185 21.80 -2.35 -13.82
CA LYS A 185 21.46 -2.36 -15.26
C LYS A 185 21.32 -0.96 -15.85
N ALA A 186 20.92 0.02 -15.04
CA ALA A 186 20.81 1.41 -15.44
C ALA A 186 22.13 2.19 -15.32
N GLY A 187 23.23 1.54 -14.93
CA GLY A 187 24.51 2.20 -14.65
C GLY A 187 24.49 3.09 -13.39
N MET A 188 23.45 2.97 -12.55
CA MET A 188 23.36 3.69 -11.29
C MET A 188 24.09 2.93 -10.18
N HIS A 189 25.01 3.63 -9.49
CA HIS A 189 25.66 3.08 -8.30
C HIS A 189 24.73 3.22 -7.08
N MET A 190 24.59 2.13 -6.34
CA MET A 190 23.85 2.09 -5.08
C MET A 190 24.81 2.05 -3.90
N PRO A 191 24.48 2.72 -2.78
CA PRO A 191 25.25 2.59 -1.55
C PRO A 191 25.31 1.12 -1.10
N THR A 192 26.52 0.58 -0.99
CA THR A 192 26.77 -0.81 -0.55
C THR A 192 26.35 -1.02 0.91
N GLN A 193 26.41 0.04 1.71
CA GLN A 193 25.90 0.11 3.08
C GLN A 193 24.89 1.26 3.16
N ILE A 194 23.78 1.04 3.86
CA ILE A 194 22.85 2.13 4.20
C ILE A 194 23.45 2.80 5.45
N ASN A 195 24.57 3.50 5.30
CA ASN A 195 25.04 4.38 6.37
C ASN A 195 24.16 5.62 6.33
N THR A 196 23.12 5.59 7.16
CA THR A 196 22.01 6.54 7.26
C THR A 196 22.41 7.97 7.67
N THR A 197 23.70 8.24 7.84
CA THR A 197 24.21 9.53 8.33
C THR A 197 24.40 10.57 7.23
N VAL A 198 24.64 10.15 5.97
CA VAL A 198 24.87 11.08 4.86
C VAL A 198 23.56 11.35 4.11
N ALA A 199 23.11 12.61 4.13
CA ALA A 199 21.85 13.01 3.48
C ALA A 199 21.82 12.70 1.96
N ALA A 200 22.96 12.81 1.27
CA ALA A 200 23.08 12.46 -0.15
C ALA A 200 22.82 10.97 -0.40
N ASP A 201 23.35 10.08 0.44
CA ASP A 201 23.14 8.63 0.32
C ASP A 201 21.68 8.25 0.61
N ARG A 202 21.05 8.90 1.59
CA ARG A 202 19.61 8.74 1.86
C ARG A 202 18.78 9.11 0.64
N LYS A 203 19.05 10.27 0.04
CA LYS A 203 18.35 10.73 -1.17
C LYS A 203 18.57 9.77 -2.34
N GLN A 204 19.80 9.30 -2.55
CA GLN A 204 20.12 8.34 -3.59
C GLN A 204 19.36 7.02 -3.42
N MET A 205 19.22 6.54 -2.18
CA MET A 205 18.43 5.36 -1.86
C MET A 205 16.95 5.55 -2.21
N LEU A 206 16.35 6.69 -1.85
CA LEU A 206 14.95 6.99 -2.16
C LEU A 206 14.70 7.15 -3.66
N LEU A 207 15.64 7.78 -4.38
CA LEU A 207 15.61 7.88 -5.85
C LEU A 207 15.64 6.49 -6.50
N ALA A 208 16.51 5.60 -6.00
CA ALA A 208 16.60 4.23 -6.51
C ALA A 208 15.35 3.40 -6.24
N VAL A 209 14.76 3.53 -5.04
CA VAL A 209 13.47 2.91 -4.70
C VAL A 209 12.41 3.41 -5.68
N SER A 210 12.30 4.73 -5.88
CA SER A 210 11.29 5.33 -6.75
C SER A 210 11.47 4.92 -8.21
N ALA A 211 12.71 4.92 -8.71
CA ALA A 211 13.04 4.46 -10.06
C ALA A 211 12.67 2.99 -10.27
N TRP A 212 12.99 2.12 -9.31
CA TRP A 212 12.61 0.72 -9.37
C TRP A 212 11.07 0.53 -9.40
N LEU A 213 10.34 1.27 -8.59
CA LEU A 213 8.88 1.25 -8.55
C LEU A 213 8.23 1.79 -9.83
N ILE A 214 8.82 2.79 -10.48
CA ILE A 214 8.37 3.29 -11.79
C ILE A 214 8.58 2.20 -12.87
N VAL A 215 9.71 1.50 -12.85
CA VAL A 215 9.94 0.36 -13.75
C VAL A 215 8.92 -0.76 -13.50
N ASN A 216 8.53 -1.00 -12.24
CA ASN A 216 7.45 -1.93 -11.94
C ASN A 216 6.11 -1.49 -12.53
N SER A 217 5.78 -0.18 -12.50
CA SER A 217 4.59 0.36 -13.17
C SER A 217 4.59 0.01 -14.67
N MET A 218 5.71 0.26 -15.36
CA MET A 218 5.86 -0.06 -16.79
C MET A 218 5.68 -1.55 -17.08
N ASN A 219 6.23 -2.42 -16.21
CA ASN A 219 6.07 -3.86 -16.33
C ASN A 219 4.62 -4.29 -16.14
N SER A 220 3.91 -3.70 -15.17
CA SER A 220 2.50 -3.97 -14.91
C SER A 220 1.62 -3.54 -16.08
N GLU A 221 1.83 -2.32 -16.60
CA GLU A 221 1.11 -1.79 -17.77
C GLU A 221 1.32 -2.66 -19.02
N ARG A 222 2.54 -3.16 -19.25
CA ARG A 222 2.82 -4.09 -20.35
C ARG A 222 2.02 -5.39 -20.23
N VAL A 223 1.91 -5.96 -19.02
CA VAL A 223 1.13 -7.19 -18.79
C VAL A 223 -0.36 -6.92 -19.03
N GLN A 224 -0.88 -5.80 -18.53
CA GLN A 224 -2.27 -5.39 -18.74
C GLN A 224 -2.59 -5.15 -20.22
N ALA A 225 -1.69 -4.50 -20.96
CA ALA A 225 -1.84 -4.29 -22.40
C ALA A 225 -1.93 -5.63 -23.15
N ASN A 226 -1.04 -6.58 -22.85
CA ASN A 226 -1.09 -7.92 -23.45
C ASN A 226 -2.40 -8.65 -23.14
N MET A 227 -2.88 -8.57 -21.90
CA MET A 227 -4.15 -9.18 -21.49
C MET A 227 -5.34 -8.56 -22.24
N LEU A 228 -5.37 -7.24 -22.40
CA LEU A 228 -6.39 -6.53 -23.16
C LEU A 228 -6.36 -6.94 -24.65
N THR A 229 -5.19 -7.08 -25.25
CA THR A 229 -5.06 -7.57 -26.63
C THR A 229 -5.66 -8.97 -26.78
N ILE A 230 -5.34 -9.90 -25.87
CA ILE A 230 -5.90 -11.27 -25.89
C ILE A 230 -7.42 -11.23 -25.73
N GLN A 231 -7.95 -10.42 -24.81
CA GLN A 231 -9.39 -10.24 -24.63
C GLN A 231 -10.06 -9.69 -25.90
N ASN A 232 -9.45 -8.69 -26.54
CA ASN A 232 -9.96 -8.10 -27.77
C ASN A 232 -10.03 -9.11 -28.93
N VAL A 233 -8.97 -9.92 -29.12
CA VAL A 233 -8.97 -10.99 -30.14
C VAL A 233 -10.05 -12.02 -29.85
N THR A 234 -10.19 -12.43 -28.58
CA THR A 234 -11.21 -13.41 -28.19
C THR A 234 -12.63 -12.85 -28.36
N ASN A 235 -12.81 -11.55 -28.20
CA ASN A 235 -14.10 -10.89 -28.38
C ASN A 235 -14.56 -10.85 -29.85
N VAL A 236 -13.68 -11.03 -30.83
CA VAL A 236 -14.07 -11.02 -32.26
C VAL A 236 -15.12 -12.08 -32.55
N TRP A 237 -14.82 -13.35 -32.29
CA TRP A 237 -15.77 -14.43 -32.57
C TRP A 237 -16.89 -14.50 -31.53
N ARG A 238 -16.62 -14.19 -30.25
CA ARG A 238 -17.66 -14.18 -29.20
C ARG A 238 -18.79 -13.21 -29.51
N LYS A 239 -18.46 -12.00 -29.97
CA LYS A 239 -19.48 -11.01 -30.37
C LYS A 239 -20.28 -11.48 -31.57
N GLN A 240 -19.62 -12.10 -32.57
CA GLN A 240 -20.30 -12.67 -33.73
C GLN A 240 -21.25 -13.81 -33.35
N CYS A 241 -20.79 -14.77 -32.52
CA CYS A 241 -21.64 -15.85 -32.02
C CYS A 241 -22.80 -15.35 -31.16
N PHE A 242 -22.55 -14.37 -30.29
CA PHE A 242 -23.60 -13.75 -29.48
C PHE A 242 -24.66 -13.07 -30.34
N GLN A 243 -24.23 -12.30 -31.36
CA GLN A 243 -25.14 -11.69 -32.32
C GLN A 243 -25.95 -12.75 -33.08
N TYR A 244 -25.29 -13.81 -33.57
CA TYR A 244 -25.96 -14.92 -34.23
C TYR A 244 -27.01 -15.60 -33.33
N LEU A 245 -26.70 -15.81 -32.05
CA LEU A 245 -27.64 -16.36 -31.09
C LEU A 245 -28.82 -15.42 -30.84
N LEU A 246 -28.58 -14.11 -30.71
CA LEU A 246 -29.66 -13.12 -30.59
C LEU A 246 -30.55 -13.12 -31.84
N ASP A 247 -29.97 -13.20 -33.03
CA ASP A 247 -30.71 -13.16 -34.28
C ASP A 247 -31.56 -14.44 -34.48
N ARG A 248 -31.06 -15.60 -34.03
CA ARG A 248 -31.70 -16.91 -34.25
C ARG A 248 -32.35 -17.55 -33.03
N HIS A 249 -32.46 -16.85 -31.91
CA HIS A 249 -33.01 -17.43 -30.67
C HIS A 249 -34.44 -17.99 -30.82
N THR A 250 -35.25 -17.43 -31.74
CA THR A 250 -36.63 -17.90 -31.99
C THR A 250 -36.72 -19.15 -32.86
N ASP A 251 -35.62 -19.53 -33.53
CA ASP A 251 -35.53 -20.76 -34.32
C ASP A 251 -35.27 -21.97 -33.42
N PHE A 252 -34.65 -21.74 -32.25
CA PHE A 252 -34.44 -22.76 -31.23
C PHE A 252 -35.74 -23.03 -30.45
N GLY A 253 -36.55 -23.95 -30.95
CA GLY A 253 -37.79 -24.41 -30.31
C GLY A 253 -38.95 -24.71 -31.27
N LYS A 254 -38.82 -24.36 -32.56
CA LYS A 254 -39.85 -24.61 -33.59
C LYS A 254 -39.71 -25.96 -34.30
N ALA A 255 -38.68 -26.74 -33.98
CA ALA A 255 -38.36 -28.00 -34.64
C ALA A 255 -38.75 -29.22 -33.79
N THR A 256 -40.02 -29.34 -33.36
CA THR A 256 -40.65 -30.62 -32.97
C THR A 256 -42.16 -30.45 -32.87
N ALA A 257 -42.86 -30.53 -34.00
CA ALA A 257 -44.27 -30.93 -34.08
C ALA A 257 -44.56 -31.34 -35.53
N GLN A 258 -44.04 -32.49 -35.97
CA GLN A 258 -44.66 -33.19 -37.09
C GLN A 258 -45.76 -34.07 -36.49
N PRO A 259 -47.05 -33.86 -36.82
CA PRO A 259 -48.11 -34.76 -36.41
C PRO A 259 -48.01 -36.06 -37.21
N GLU A 260 -48.08 -37.20 -36.50
CA GLU A 260 -48.29 -38.53 -37.10
C GLU A 260 -49.64 -38.63 -37.82
#